data_AF-A0A7R9PAL3-F1
#
_entry.id   AF-A0A7R9PAL3-F1
#
_cell.length_a   1.000
_cell.length_b   1.000
_cell.length_c   1.000
_cell.angle_alpha   90.00
_cell.angle_beta   90.00
_cell.angle_gamma   90.00
#
_symmetry.space_group_name_H-M   'P 1'
#
loop_
_entity.id
_entity.type
_entity.pdbx_description
1 polymer ?
#
loop_
_entity_poly.entity_id
_entity_poly.type
_entity_poly.pdbx_seq_one_letter_code
_entity_poly.pdbx_strand_id
1 'polypeptide(L)'
;MPTVILYDVSLSMCKPVLQSENGETFSKKNLALHGVNCLLDYFSVNSKLEFVSVIAFSSLYEIISPFTRDFESIKQKLQQLEEYDKTSIETALHGVNRLVLGEWGSATPCQVILVTDGHVDFGPLSLKDSLSNVPHHDGSSQFPLPFLFPGKLSVMCLATPQEPSLHQVLPLYRRLVEMAGANGGVFTPEGSLTLKSVQAMFQKMAETNFAPFVGTLKCGNLESRVVLSPAPQTYYKETDFETVKRAMSSTIEVCGFMDVADVGSPMATSRHLVLPHTSTKVEGDPNSVKMEVDAEDESGLGEGNTASFCVLLHGALKVENMAGLCLLGENWFGVVYSWADGKKKSNLMLSVLEPGSNPVPWLGDLNNLGSTKSDTEPTPTFPVRPVEKRSYSQNCVVWIQQAGLQSDIQKILRHARKLPDKTQHFYKELNRVRRAAISIGFISLLEGLADIFERECTLLPGAAHPDCALQLTHAAGVLRKPYSRDINFSIAPLRTKFVSDDS
;
A
#
# COMPACT_ATOMS: atom_id res chain seq x y z
N MET A 1 12.11 3.78 -0.55
CA MET A 1 11.84 3.43 0.86
C MET A 1 12.43 4.60 1.65
N PRO A 2 11.88 4.96 2.80
CA PRO A 2 12.58 5.88 3.70
C PRO A 2 13.52 5.12 4.64
N THR A 3 14.59 5.80 5.04
CA THR A 3 15.55 5.33 6.03
C THR A 3 15.73 6.37 7.13
N VAL A 4 15.69 5.94 8.39
CA VAL A 4 15.98 6.79 9.56
C VAL A 4 17.23 6.28 10.24
N ILE A 5 18.24 7.14 10.37
CA ILE A 5 19.47 6.86 11.11
C ILE A 5 19.30 7.44 12.52
N LEU A 6 19.24 6.58 13.52
CA LEU A 6 19.31 6.93 14.93
C LEU A 6 20.79 6.95 15.33
N TYR A 7 21.31 8.14 15.64
CA TYR A 7 22.71 8.36 15.96
C TYR A 7 22.88 8.67 17.45
N ASP A 8 23.55 7.78 18.17
CA ASP A 8 23.84 7.95 19.60
C ASP A 8 24.90 9.04 19.81
N VAL A 9 24.57 10.04 20.63
CA VAL A 9 25.44 11.16 21.00
C VAL A 9 25.71 11.23 22.50
N SER A 10 25.49 10.12 23.22
CA SER A 10 25.75 10.02 24.67
C SER A 10 27.24 10.05 25.02
N LEU A 11 27.56 10.27 26.30
CA LEU A 11 28.94 10.34 26.79
C LEU A 11 29.72 9.03 26.53
N SER A 12 29.06 7.86 26.46
CA SER A 12 29.74 6.59 26.22
C SER A 12 30.38 6.52 24.83
N MET A 13 29.79 7.18 23.84
CA MET A 13 30.31 7.30 22.47
C MET A 13 31.63 8.08 22.41
N CYS A 14 31.96 8.85 23.44
CA CYS A 14 33.18 9.67 23.48
C CYS A 14 34.42 8.88 23.94
N LYS A 15 34.25 7.62 24.35
CA LYS A 15 35.36 6.76 24.80
C LYS A 15 36.41 6.61 23.69
N PRO A 16 37.71 6.78 24.00
CA PRO A 16 38.77 6.61 23.02
C PRO A 16 38.94 5.14 22.65
N VAL A 17 39.27 4.90 21.39
CA VAL A 17 39.59 3.61 20.82
C VAL A 17 41.09 3.57 20.60
N LEU A 18 41.79 2.73 21.38
CA LEU A 18 43.23 2.57 21.29
C LEU A 18 43.58 1.76 20.04
N GLN A 19 44.15 2.42 19.02
CA GLN A 19 44.71 1.75 17.85
C GLN A 19 46.18 1.44 18.07
N SER A 20 46.56 0.17 17.93
CA SER A 20 47.92 -0.33 18.22
C SER A 20 48.97 0.06 17.18
N GLU A 21 48.57 0.51 15.99
CA GLU A 21 49.48 0.61 14.83
C GLU A 21 49.83 2.03 14.37
N ASN A 22 48.96 3.04 14.58
CA ASN A 22 49.12 4.37 13.93
C ASN A 22 49.20 5.58 14.88
N GLY A 23 49.04 5.41 16.20
CA GLY A 23 49.07 6.53 17.16
C GLY A 23 47.88 7.51 17.09
N GLU A 24 46.97 7.38 16.14
CA GLU A 24 45.72 8.15 16.05
C GLU A 24 44.68 7.62 17.06
N THR A 25 44.20 8.50 17.93
CA THR A 25 43.13 8.19 18.90
C THR A 25 41.79 8.63 18.33
N PHE A 26 40.98 7.69 17.84
CA PHE A 26 39.59 7.95 17.47
C PHE A 26 38.66 7.73 18.66
N SER A 27 37.62 8.54 18.81
CA SER A 27 36.49 8.19 19.68
C SER A 27 35.53 7.24 18.96
N LYS A 28 34.68 6.51 19.69
CA LYS A 28 33.63 5.69 19.08
C LYS A 28 32.66 6.54 18.25
N LYS A 29 32.38 7.79 18.68
CA LYS A 29 31.63 8.80 17.92
C LYS A 29 32.28 9.11 16.57
N ASN A 30 33.60 9.28 16.51
CA ASN A 30 34.29 9.51 15.23
C ASN A 30 34.17 8.30 14.31
N LEU A 31 34.29 7.08 14.84
CA LEU A 31 34.10 5.86 14.05
C LEU A 31 32.65 5.71 13.56
N ALA A 32 31.66 6.05 14.39
CA ALA A 32 30.26 6.09 14.01
C ALA A 32 30.02 7.03 12.83
N LEU A 33 30.58 8.24 12.89
CA LEU A 33 30.51 9.24 11.83
C LEU A 33 31.07 8.69 10.51
N HIS A 34 32.25 8.05 10.55
CA HIS A 34 32.83 7.45 9.36
C HIS A 34 32.00 6.28 8.80
N GLY A 35 31.40 5.47 9.67
CA GLY A 35 30.48 4.40 9.25
C GLY A 35 29.23 4.95 8.56
N VAL A 36 28.61 5.99 9.12
CA VAL A 36 27.45 6.64 8.51
C VAL A 36 27.81 7.32 7.19
N ASN A 37 28.98 7.97 7.10
CA ASN A 37 29.44 8.55 5.84
C ASN A 37 29.62 7.47 4.76
N CYS A 38 30.21 6.32 5.10
CA CYS A 38 30.32 5.18 4.19
C CYS A 38 28.96 4.69 3.69
N LEU A 39 27.94 4.65 4.56
CA LEU A 39 26.57 4.31 4.16
C LEU A 39 25.95 5.37 3.22
N LEU A 40 26.14 6.65 3.52
CA LEU A 40 25.65 7.75 2.68
C LEU A 40 26.33 7.76 1.31
N ASP A 41 27.62 7.46 1.26
CA ASP A 41 28.37 7.27 0.01
C ASP A 41 27.80 6.10 -0.80
N TYR A 42 27.52 4.97 -0.13
CA TYR A 42 26.84 3.85 -0.78
C TYR A 42 25.48 4.25 -1.37
N PHE A 43 24.66 5.03 -0.64
CA PHE A 43 23.38 5.51 -1.16
C PHE A 43 23.53 6.47 -2.34
N SER A 44 24.54 7.33 -2.32
CA SER A 44 24.82 8.26 -3.41
C SER A 44 25.12 7.56 -4.73
N VAL A 45 25.63 6.32 -4.68
CA VAL A 45 25.92 5.51 -5.87
C VAL A 45 24.74 4.59 -6.21
N ASN A 46 24.28 3.81 -5.24
CA ASN A 46 23.40 2.66 -5.48
C ASN A 46 21.91 2.93 -5.22
N SER A 47 21.58 3.93 -4.39
CA SER A 47 20.23 4.18 -3.89
C SER A 47 19.88 5.68 -3.86
N LYS A 48 20.19 6.41 -4.93
CA LYS A 48 20.03 7.88 -5.06
C LYS A 48 18.64 8.43 -4.75
N LEU A 49 17.60 7.59 -4.87
CA LEU A 49 16.21 7.98 -4.65
C LEU A 49 15.71 7.72 -3.22
N GLU A 50 16.53 7.09 -2.38
CA GLU A 50 16.23 6.80 -0.98
C GLU A 50 16.17 8.10 -0.17
N PHE A 51 15.10 8.29 0.60
CA PHE A 51 15.00 9.42 1.52
C PHE A 51 15.62 9.03 2.86
N VAL A 52 16.56 9.83 3.34
CA VAL A 52 17.25 9.60 4.60
C VAL A 52 16.95 10.73 5.57
N SER A 53 16.64 10.38 6.82
CA SER A 53 16.57 11.30 7.95
C SER A 53 17.56 10.87 9.04
N VAL A 54 18.05 11.83 9.81
CA VAL A 54 18.94 11.59 10.95
C VAL A 54 18.30 12.16 12.21
N ILE A 55 18.21 11.31 13.24
CA ILE A 55 17.83 11.67 14.60
C ILE A 55 19.04 11.43 15.50
N ALA A 56 19.53 12.46 16.16
CA ALA A 56 20.51 12.30 17.23
C ALA A 56 19.78 12.06 18.55
N PHE A 57 20.30 11.17 19.40
CA PHE A 57 19.68 10.88 20.68
C PHE A 57 20.66 10.64 21.82
N SER A 58 20.22 11.04 23.01
CA SER A 58 20.81 10.82 24.33
C SER A 58 19.64 10.62 25.29
N SER A 59 19.47 11.43 26.34
CA SER A 59 18.28 11.38 27.22
C SER A 59 17.02 11.87 26.51
N LEU A 60 17.20 12.81 25.58
CA LEU A 60 16.23 13.33 24.63
C LEU A 60 16.65 12.98 23.20
N TYR A 61 15.79 13.25 22.22
CA TYR A 61 16.12 13.13 20.81
C TYR A 61 15.92 14.46 20.08
N GLU A 62 16.67 14.67 19.01
CA GLU A 62 16.53 15.80 18.10
C GLU A 62 16.59 15.32 16.65
N ILE A 63 15.74 15.90 15.79
CA ILE A 63 15.78 15.64 14.35
C ILE A 63 16.81 16.58 13.73
N ILE A 64 18.00 16.05 13.46
CA ILE A 64 19.13 16.80 12.88
C ILE A 64 18.90 17.07 11.40
N SER A 65 18.35 16.09 10.69
CA SER A 65 17.95 16.25 9.31
C SER A 65 16.60 15.60 9.07
N PRO A 66 15.58 16.33 8.56
CA PRO A 66 14.36 15.71 8.05
C PRO A 66 14.68 14.85 6.82
N PHE A 67 13.70 14.10 6.33
CA PHE A 67 13.86 13.26 5.15
C PHE A 67 14.33 14.06 3.94
N THR A 68 15.51 13.71 3.42
CA THR A 68 16.11 14.34 2.25
C THR A 68 16.85 13.30 1.41
N ARG A 69 17.13 13.66 0.15
CA ARG A 69 18.05 12.93 -0.73
C ARG A 69 19.41 13.61 -0.84
N ASP A 70 19.56 14.77 -0.20
CA ASP A 70 20.83 15.50 -0.13
C ASP A 70 21.71 14.87 0.95
N PHE A 71 22.43 13.81 0.56
CA PHE A 71 23.31 13.08 1.46
C PHE A 71 24.50 13.94 1.92
N GLU A 72 24.94 14.91 1.13
CA GLU A 72 26.06 15.78 1.49
C GLU A 72 25.67 16.76 2.61
N SER A 73 24.46 17.33 2.54
CA SER A 73 23.91 18.13 3.64
C SER A 73 23.83 17.33 4.95
N ILE A 74 23.49 16.03 4.88
CA ILE A 74 23.47 15.17 6.06
C ILE A 74 24.88 15.01 6.64
N LYS A 75 25.90 14.72 5.80
CA LYS A 75 27.29 14.58 6.26
C LYS A 75 27.80 15.83 6.97
N GLN A 76 27.51 17.01 6.42
CA GLN A 76 27.92 18.29 7.01
C GLN A 76 27.31 18.51 8.39
N LYS A 77 26.02 18.18 8.56
CA LYS A 77 25.34 18.30 9.86
C LYS A 77 25.87 17.31 10.89
N LEU A 78 26.20 16.09 10.47
CA LEU A 78 26.76 15.07 11.36
C LEU A 78 28.12 15.47 11.95
N GLN A 79 28.92 16.26 11.22
CA GLN A 79 30.22 16.78 11.71
C GLN A 79 30.06 17.80 12.85
N GLN A 80 28.89 18.43 12.98
CA GLN A 80 28.62 19.49 13.95
C GLN A 80 27.88 19.00 15.20
N LEU A 81 27.70 17.68 15.35
CA LEU A 81 26.98 17.13 16.48
C LEU A 81 27.71 17.34 17.80
N GLU A 82 26.99 17.85 18.79
CA GLU A 82 27.47 17.97 20.16
C GLU A 82 27.43 16.62 20.90
N GLU A 83 27.92 16.61 22.13
CA GLU A 83 27.95 15.46 23.02
C GLU A 83 26.99 15.71 24.17
N TYR A 84 26.23 14.68 24.55
CA TYR A 84 25.20 14.77 25.57
C TYR A 84 25.36 13.64 26.60
N ASP A 85 24.42 13.57 27.52
CA ASP A 85 24.47 12.80 28.77
C ASP A 85 24.42 11.26 28.63
N LYS A 86 23.22 10.67 28.63
CA LYS A 86 22.96 9.23 28.79
C LYS A 86 22.11 8.69 27.66
N THR A 87 22.19 7.40 27.37
CA THR A 87 21.48 6.78 26.26
C THR A 87 20.02 6.47 26.62
N SER A 88 19.05 6.96 25.83
CA SER A 88 17.63 6.58 25.92
C SER A 88 17.07 6.14 24.56
N ILE A 89 17.21 4.85 24.25
CA ILE A 89 16.75 4.26 22.97
C ILE A 89 15.22 4.32 22.85
N GLU A 90 14.49 4.11 23.95
CA GLU A 90 13.02 4.18 23.94
C GLU A 90 12.53 5.56 23.51
N THR A 91 13.10 6.63 24.06
CA THR A 91 12.81 8.03 23.68
C THR A 91 13.06 8.26 22.18
N ALA A 92 14.19 7.76 21.66
CA ALA A 92 14.53 7.87 20.25
C ALA A 92 13.55 7.13 19.34
N LEU A 93 13.13 5.92 19.71
CA LEU A 93 12.16 5.11 18.95
C LEU A 93 10.76 5.75 18.91
N HIS A 94 10.33 6.43 19.99
CA HIS A 94 9.13 7.27 19.92
C HIS A 94 9.27 8.40 18.89
N GLY A 95 10.44 9.04 18.83
CA GLY A 95 10.77 10.03 17.81
C GLY A 95 10.67 9.47 16.38
N VAL A 96 11.16 8.25 16.15
CA VAL A 96 11.04 7.56 14.86
C VAL A 96 9.59 7.36 14.46
N ASN A 97 8.74 6.81 15.36
CA ASN A 97 7.32 6.61 15.07
C ASN A 97 6.63 7.93 14.69
N ARG A 98 6.89 9.00 15.45
CA ARG A 98 6.30 10.32 15.16
C ARG A 98 6.76 10.87 13.81
N LEU A 99 8.06 10.78 13.51
CA LEU A 99 8.63 11.28 12.27
C LEU A 99 8.10 10.53 11.04
N VAL A 100 8.14 9.20 11.07
CA VAL A 100 7.72 8.36 9.94
C VAL A 100 6.23 8.49 9.69
N LEU A 101 5.40 8.44 10.74
CA LEU A 101 3.95 8.59 10.59
C LEU A 101 3.56 9.99 10.10
N GLY A 102 4.29 11.03 10.52
CA GLY A 102 4.04 12.40 10.09
C GLY A 102 4.30 12.65 8.60
N GLU A 103 5.34 12.03 8.05
CA GLU A 103 5.79 12.27 6.67
C GLU A 103 5.29 11.21 5.67
N TRP A 104 5.30 9.93 6.06
CA TRP A 104 5.06 8.80 5.16
C TRP A 104 3.80 7.99 5.51
N GLY A 105 3.15 8.28 6.63
CA GLY A 105 2.00 7.53 7.15
C GLY A 105 2.36 6.12 7.63
N SER A 106 1.33 5.29 7.86
CA SER A 106 1.47 3.95 8.43
C SER A 106 1.68 2.82 7.42
N ALA A 107 1.56 3.08 6.12
CA ALA A 107 1.63 2.05 5.09
C ALA A 107 3.00 1.95 4.39
N THR A 108 3.83 2.98 4.54
CA THR A 108 5.12 3.06 3.83
C THR A 108 6.19 2.28 4.59
N PRO A 109 6.83 1.26 3.98
CA PRO A 109 7.91 0.55 4.64
C PRO A 109 9.09 1.47 4.91
N CYS A 110 9.71 1.36 6.08
CA CYS A 110 10.85 2.20 6.48
C CYS A 110 11.96 1.36 7.13
N GLN A 111 13.21 1.68 6.84
CA GLN A 111 14.35 1.11 7.55
C GLN A 111 14.81 2.04 8.67
N VAL A 112 15.12 1.47 9.84
CA VAL A 112 15.63 2.20 11.00
C VAL A 112 17.00 1.62 11.33
N ILE A 113 18.03 2.47 11.35
CA ILE A 113 19.41 2.09 11.61
C ILE A 113 19.83 2.74 12.92
N LEU A 114 20.01 1.93 13.96
CA LEU A 114 20.48 2.36 15.28
C LEU A 114 22.00 2.26 15.36
N VAL A 115 22.71 3.38 15.50
CA VAL A 115 24.17 3.44 15.65
C VAL A 115 24.49 3.80 17.10
N THR A 116 25.15 2.89 17.83
CA THR A 116 25.46 3.03 19.27
C THR A 116 26.70 2.22 19.65
N ASP A 117 27.29 2.48 20.81
CA ASP A 117 28.49 1.78 21.30
C ASP A 117 28.20 0.52 22.11
N GLY A 118 26.92 0.16 22.29
CA GLY A 118 26.57 -1.02 23.07
C GLY A 118 26.75 -0.84 24.58
N HIS A 119 26.83 0.40 25.09
CA HIS A 119 26.89 0.62 26.53
C HIS A 119 25.51 0.42 27.18
N VAL A 120 25.46 -0.22 28.34
CA VAL A 120 24.24 -0.35 29.15
C VAL A 120 24.30 0.70 30.24
N ASP A 121 23.43 1.70 30.16
CA ASP A 121 23.19 2.57 31.30
C ASP A 121 22.40 1.82 32.38
N PHE A 122 22.69 2.14 33.65
CA PHE A 122 21.98 1.58 34.79
C PHE A 122 21.00 2.63 35.33
N GLY A 123 19.72 2.25 35.48
CA GLY A 123 18.69 3.10 36.08
C GLY A 123 17.41 3.24 35.25
N PRO A 124 16.50 4.14 35.68
CA PRO A 124 15.25 4.38 34.97
C PRO A 124 15.51 4.94 33.56
N LEU A 125 14.76 4.46 32.57
CA LEU A 125 14.94 4.70 31.12
C LEU A 125 16.13 3.96 30.47
N SER A 126 16.80 3.07 31.20
CA SER A 126 17.77 2.15 30.57
C SER A 126 17.05 1.14 29.69
N LEU A 127 17.70 0.68 28.63
CA LEU A 127 17.12 -0.33 27.73
C LEU A 127 16.66 -1.59 28.48
N LYS A 128 17.41 -2.02 29.49
CA LYS A 128 17.07 -3.20 30.29
C LYS A 128 15.78 -2.98 31.10
N ASP A 129 15.65 -1.83 31.74
CA ASP A 129 14.47 -1.44 32.52
C ASP A 129 13.23 -1.30 31.63
N SER A 130 13.36 -0.58 30.50
CA SER A 130 12.28 -0.43 29.52
C SER A 130 11.80 -1.78 28.99
N LEU A 131 12.71 -2.71 28.67
CA LEU A 131 12.37 -4.05 28.18
C LEU A 131 11.75 -4.97 29.25
N SER A 132 12.04 -4.77 30.53
CA SER A 132 11.37 -5.49 31.62
C SER A 132 9.97 -4.95 31.91
N ASN A 133 9.72 -3.67 31.65
CA ASN A 133 8.44 -3.00 31.97
C ASN A 133 7.42 -3.06 30.82
N VAL A 134 7.81 -3.58 29.63
CA VAL A 134 6.91 -3.81 28.48
C VAL A 134 5.57 -4.49 28.84
N PRO A 135 5.50 -5.52 29.72
CA PRO A 135 4.24 -6.22 30.00
C PRO A 135 3.25 -5.40 30.85
N HIS A 136 3.67 -4.28 31.45
CA HIS A 136 2.91 -3.56 32.48
C HIS A 136 2.33 -2.22 32.00
N HIS A 137 2.59 -1.81 30.75
CA HIS A 137 2.12 -0.53 30.21
C HIS A 137 0.72 -0.65 29.57
N ASP A 138 -0.33 -0.53 30.38
CA ASP A 138 -1.68 -0.27 29.91
C ASP A 138 -1.93 1.25 29.77
N GLY A 139 -2.00 1.75 28.53
CA GLY A 139 -2.85 2.88 28.18
C GLY A 139 -2.25 4.27 27.93
N SER A 140 -0.97 4.55 28.21
CA SER A 140 -0.40 5.90 27.92
C SER A 140 1.07 5.99 27.51
N SER A 141 1.89 4.98 27.78
CA SER A 141 3.30 4.92 27.35
C SER A 141 3.66 3.49 26.93
N GLN A 142 2.99 3.00 25.89
CA GLN A 142 3.33 1.71 25.31
C GLN A 142 4.73 1.79 24.69
N PHE A 143 5.53 0.76 24.93
CA PHE A 143 6.85 0.65 24.33
C PHE A 143 6.76 0.81 22.80
N PRO A 144 7.66 1.58 22.15
CA PRO A 144 7.49 2.03 20.76
C PRO A 144 7.68 0.94 19.69
N LEU A 145 7.83 -0.32 20.09
CA LEU A 145 7.91 -1.50 19.22
C LEU A 145 6.78 -2.49 19.51
N PRO A 146 6.18 -3.12 18.49
CA PRO A 146 6.49 -3.00 17.07
C PRO A 146 6.21 -1.60 16.51
N PHE A 147 6.90 -1.24 15.43
CA PHE A 147 6.68 0.05 14.78
C PHE A 147 5.23 0.19 14.31
N LEU A 148 4.73 1.42 14.29
CA LEU A 148 3.38 1.76 13.80
C LEU A 148 3.28 1.80 12.26
N PHE A 149 4.33 1.32 11.58
CA PHE A 149 4.51 1.23 10.14
C PHE A 149 5.32 -0.05 9.83
N PRO A 150 5.35 -0.56 8.58
CA PRO A 150 6.18 -1.69 8.20
C PRO A 150 7.68 -1.37 8.32
N GLY A 151 8.22 -1.58 9.52
CA GLY A 151 9.58 -1.17 9.89
C GLY A 151 10.56 -2.34 9.93
N LYS A 152 11.82 -2.07 9.62
CA LYS A 152 12.95 -2.97 9.89
C LYS A 152 13.98 -2.25 10.75
N LEU A 153 14.42 -2.87 11.85
CA LEU A 153 15.47 -2.33 12.73
C LEU A 153 16.81 -3.03 12.47
N SER A 154 17.85 -2.25 12.13
CA SER A 154 19.24 -2.72 12.07
C SER A 154 20.06 -1.99 13.14
N VAL A 155 20.77 -2.73 13.99
CA VAL A 155 21.59 -2.16 15.07
C VAL A 155 23.06 -2.29 14.70
N MET A 156 23.75 -1.16 14.56
CA MET A 156 25.18 -1.03 14.32
C MET A 156 25.87 -0.79 15.66
N CYS A 157 26.45 -1.83 16.24
CA CYS A 157 27.06 -1.79 17.58
C CYS A 157 28.58 -1.64 17.49
N LEU A 158 29.10 -0.49 17.95
CA LEU A 158 30.52 -0.14 17.94
C LEU A 158 31.24 -0.68 19.19
N ALA A 159 31.23 -2.00 19.33
CA ALA A 159 31.93 -2.73 20.37
C ALA A 159 32.64 -3.94 19.77
N THR A 160 33.78 -4.31 20.35
CA THR A 160 34.51 -5.50 19.88
C THR A 160 33.84 -6.78 20.36
N PRO A 161 33.89 -7.89 19.59
CA PRO A 161 33.35 -9.18 20.01
C PRO A 161 33.93 -9.73 21.33
N GLN A 162 35.09 -9.22 21.76
CA GLN A 162 35.80 -9.64 22.96
C GLN A 162 35.40 -8.83 24.21
N GLU A 163 34.65 -7.74 24.06
CA GLU A 163 34.21 -6.90 25.19
C GLU A 163 33.12 -7.61 26.02
N PRO A 164 33.32 -7.78 27.35
CA PRO A 164 32.32 -8.41 28.22
C PRO A 164 30.97 -7.69 28.25
N SER A 165 30.99 -6.36 28.08
CA SER A 165 29.79 -5.53 27.98
C SER A 165 28.91 -5.93 26.80
N LEU A 166 29.51 -6.24 25.64
CA LEU A 166 28.78 -6.61 24.44
C LEU A 166 27.98 -7.90 24.64
N HIS A 167 28.55 -8.90 25.32
CA HIS A 167 27.84 -10.15 25.63
C HIS A 167 26.58 -9.94 26.47
N GLN A 168 26.54 -8.90 27.31
CA GLN A 168 25.36 -8.55 28.10
C GLN A 168 24.29 -7.82 27.28
N VAL A 169 24.69 -7.01 26.29
CA VAL A 169 23.77 -6.15 25.51
C VAL A 169 23.20 -6.84 24.28
N LEU A 170 23.97 -7.73 23.64
CA LEU A 170 23.53 -8.43 22.43
C LEU A 170 22.14 -9.09 22.56
N PRO A 171 21.79 -9.77 23.67
CA PRO A 171 20.44 -10.31 23.86
C PRO A 171 19.35 -9.23 23.87
N LEU A 172 19.64 -8.04 24.42
CA LEU A 172 18.70 -6.92 24.46
C LEU A 172 18.47 -6.34 23.06
N TYR A 173 19.53 -6.16 22.27
CA TYR A 173 19.41 -5.69 20.88
C TYR A 173 18.73 -6.71 19.97
N ARG A 174 19.00 -8.00 20.15
CA ARG A 174 18.26 -9.07 19.42
C ARG A 174 16.77 -9.02 19.75
N ARG A 175 16.42 -8.86 21.02
CA ARG A 175 15.02 -8.70 21.44
C ARG A 175 14.37 -7.45 20.83
N LEU A 176 15.08 -6.31 20.76
CA LEU A 176 14.57 -5.12 20.06
C LEU A 176 14.31 -5.39 18.58
N VAL A 177 15.26 -6.04 17.90
CA VAL A 177 15.11 -6.41 16.48
C VAL A 177 13.91 -7.34 16.28
N GLU A 178 13.75 -8.36 17.12
CA GLU A 178 12.60 -9.27 17.10
C GLU A 178 11.27 -8.54 17.33
N MET A 179 11.23 -7.60 18.28
CA MET A 179 10.04 -6.77 18.54
C MET A 179 9.72 -5.82 17.39
N ALA A 180 10.73 -5.33 16.66
CA ALA A 180 10.53 -4.48 15.48
C ALA A 180 10.05 -5.26 14.24
N GLY A 181 10.35 -6.56 14.17
CA GLY A 181 9.97 -7.47 13.09
C GLY A 181 11.13 -8.36 12.60
N ALA A 182 10.80 -9.53 12.03
CA ALA A 182 11.73 -10.63 11.78
C ALA A 182 12.83 -10.41 10.70
N ASN A 183 12.93 -9.22 10.10
CA ASN A 183 13.85 -8.96 8.98
C ASN A 183 15.05 -8.07 9.33
N GLY A 184 15.15 -7.60 10.59
CA GLY A 184 16.26 -6.78 11.08
C GLY A 184 17.54 -7.55 11.39
N GLY A 185 18.55 -6.87 11.94
CA GLY A 185 19.81 -7.51 12.30
C GLY A 185 20.67 -6.69 13.25
N VAL A 186 21.53 -7.37 14.00
CA VAL A 186 22.56 -6.72 14.83
C VAL A 186 23.91 -6.95 14.16
N PHE A 187 24.63 -5.88 13.88
CA PHE A 187 25.91 -5.85 13.21
C PHE A 187 26.99 -5.38 14.19
N THR A 188 28.11 -6.10 14.22
CA THR A 188 29.29 -5.80 15.03
C THR A 188 30.53 -5.85 14.14
N PRO A 189 31.57 -5.04 14.40
CA PRO A 189 32.81 -5.06 13.63
C PRO A 189 33.52 -6.41 13.79
N GLU A 190 34.11 -6.90 12.70
CA GLU A 190 34.92 -8.11 12.71
C GLU A 190 36.33 -7.77 13.21
N GLY A 191 36.77 -8.41 14.30
CA GLY A 191 38.09 -8.17 14.90
C GLY A 191 38.17 -6.94 15.80
N SER A 192 39.28 -6.21 15.73
CA SER A 192 39.51 -4.99 16.51
C SER A 192 38.70 -3.81 15.98
N LEU A 193 38.33 -2.88 16.86
CA LEU A 193 37.57 -1.68 16.50
C LEU A 193 38.49 -0.68 15.79
N THR A 194 38.38 -0.58 14.48
CA THR A 194 39.19 0.29 13.61
C THR A 194 38.29 0.99 12.59
N LEU A 195 38.82 2.02 11.94
CA LEU A 195 38.10 2.70 10.84
C LEU A 195 37.67 1.69 9.76
N LYS A 196 38.58 0.80 9.36
CA LYS A 196 38.34 -0.21 8.31
C LYS A 196 37.28 -1.23 8.73
N SER A 197 37.34 -1.74 9.96
CA SER A 197 36.36 -2.74 10.42
C SER A 197 34.95 -2.14 10.57
N VAL A 198 34.84 -0.87 10.95
CA VAL A 198 33.55 -0.16 11.01
C VAL A 198 33.02 0.13 9.60
N GLN A 199 33.84 0.62 8.67
CA GLN A 199 33.42 0.82 7.27
C GLN A 199 32.94 -0.49 6.64
N ALA A 200 33.70 -1.59 6.82
CA ALA A 200 33.30 -2.91 6.32
C ALA A 200 31.96 -3.39 6.93
N MET A 201 31.73 -3.13 8.23
CA MET A 201 30.46 -3.45 8.88
C MET A 201 29.27 -2.69 8.27
N PHE A 202 29.42 -1.38 8.03
CA PHE A 202 28.37 -0.57 7.40
C PHE A 202 28.15 -0.95 5.94
N GLN A 203 29.23 -1.22 5.19
CA GLN A 203 29.16 -1.70 3.81
C GLN A 203 28.40 -3.03 3.71
N LYS A 204 28.71 -4.01 4.57
CA LYS A 204 28.03 -5.30 4.63
C LYS A 204 26.52 -5.15 4.91
N MET A 205 26.16 -4.26 5.83
CA MET A 205 24.76 -3.95 6.12
C MET A 205 24.08 -3.27 4.92
N ALA A 206 24.76 -2.32 4.27
CA ALA A 206 24.26 -1.61 3.11
C ALA A 206 23.97 -2.56 1.93
N GLU A 207 24.91 -3.45 1.61
CA GLU A 207 24.76 -4.48 0.58
C GLU A 207 23.64 -5.48 0.91
N THR A 208 23.49 -5.84 2.18
CA THR A 208 22.44 -6.79 2.59
C THR A 208 21.04 -6.18 2.52
N ASN A 209 20.90 -4.91 2.90
CA ASN A 209 19.59 -4.29 3.13
C ASN A 209 19.13 -3.34 2.02
N PHE A 210 20.07 -2.86 1.21
CA PHE A 210 19.85 -1.82 0.19
C PHE A 210 20.46 -2.21 -1.15
N ALA A 211 20.69 -3.50 -1.40
CA ALA A 211 21.00 -3.98 -2.74
C ALA A 211 19.90 -3.55 -3.72
N PRO A 212 20.24 -2.89 -4.83
CA PRO A 212 19.27 -2.54 -5.84
C PRO A 212 18.72 -3.80 -6.50
N PHE A 213 17.43 -3.82 -6.77
CA PHE A 213 16.86 -4.89 -7.60
C PHE A 213 17.21 -4.60 -9.06
N VAL A 214 17.96 -5.50 -9.69
CA VAL A 214 18.30 -5.43 -11.12
C VAL A 214 17.59 -6.57 -11.85
N GLY A 215 16.76 -6.21 -12.82
CA GLY A 215 15.99 -7.15 -13.62
C GLY A 215 16.05 -6.84 -15.12
N THR A 216 15.28 -7.60 -15.88
CA THR A 216 15.08 -7.41 -17.31
C THR A 216 13.60 -7.13 -17.58
N LEU A 217 13.31 -5.98 -18.17
CA LEU A 217 11.97 -5.65 -18.67
C LEU A 217 11.88 -6.12 -20.12
N LYS A 218 10.90 -6.99 -20.42
CA LYS A 218 10.76 -7.67 -21.71
C LYS A 218 9.35 -7.51 -22.27
N CYS A 219 9.24 -7.34 -23.58
CA CYS A 219 7.99 -7.39 -24.34
C CYS A 219 8.25 -8.10 -25.67
N GLY A 220 7.93 -9.40 -25.73
CA GLY A 220 8.32 -10.23 -26.89
C GLY A 220 9.84 -10.26 -27.05
N ASN A 221 10.35 -9.75 -28.18
CA ASN A 221 11.78 -9.69 -28.47
C ASN A 221 12.45 -8.37 -28.03
N LEU A 222 11.67 -7.40 -27.54
CA LEU A 222 12.21 -6.14 -27.02
C LEU A 222 12.56 -6.32 -25.55
N GLU A 223 13.79 -5.99 -25.17
CA GLU A 223 14.21 -6.07 -23.78
C GLU A 223 15.15 -4.92 -23.38
N SER A 224 15.16 -4.62 -22.09
CA SER A 224 16.13 -3.70 -21.47
C SER A 224 16.40 -4.10 -20.04
N ARG A 225 17.64 -3.91 -19.58
CA ARG A 225 18.00 -4.02 -18.18
C ARG A 225 17.42 -2.85 -17.41
N VAL A 226 16.79 -3.14 -16.27
CA VAL A 226 16.11 -2.14 -15.45
C VAL A 226 16.45 -2.32 -13.97
N VAL A 227 16.36 -1.22 -13.23
CA VAL A 227 16.40 -1.20 -11.78
C VAL A 227 15.03 -0.79 -11.26
N LEU A 228 14.55 -1.49 -10.23
CA LEU A 228 13.34 -1.12 -9.51
C LEU A 228 13.67 -0.35 -8.24
N SER A 229 13.04 0.81 -8.06
CA SER A 229 13.24 1.67 -6.88
C SER A 229 11.92 2.02 -6.20
N PRO A 230 11.71 1.66 -4.91
CA PRO A 230 12.59 0.82 -4.10
C PRO A 230 12.66 -0.63 -4.61
N ALA A 231 13.61 -1.43 -4.11
CA ALA A 231 13.64 -2.86 -4.41
C ALA A 231 12.33 -3.54 -3.94
N PRO A 232 11.73 -4.44 -4.74
CA PRO A 232 10.56 -5.20 -4.33
C PRO A 232 10.87 -6.07 -3.11
N GLN A 233 10.01 -5.99 -2.10
CA GLN A 233 10.07 -6.90 -0.97
C GLN A 233 9.41 -8.22 -1.32
N THR A 234 9.80 -9.29 -0.63
CA THR A 234 9.12 -10.58 -0.75
C THR A 234 7.69 -10.42 -0.26
N TYR A 235 6.72 -10.83 -1.08
CA TYR A 235 5.33 -10.83 -0.69
C TYR A 235 5.08 -11.88 0.38
N TYR A 236 4.39 -11.49 1.45
CA TYR A 236 4.04 -12.33 2.57
C TYR A 236 2.58 -12.09 2.94
N LYS A 237 1.77 -13.15 2.93
CA LYS A 237 0.40 -13.11 3.42
C LYS A 237 0.12 -14.35 4.26
N GLU A 238 -0.26 -14.12 5.50
CA GLU A 238 -0.85 -15.14 6.37
C GLU A 238 -2.34 -15.22 6.08
N THR A 239 -2.79 -16.44 5.80
CA THR A 239 -4.20 -16.81 5.73
C THR A 239 -4.50 -17.78 6.86
N ASP A 240 -5.78 -18.05 7.12
CA ASP A 240 -6.21 -18.92 8.22
C ASP A 240 -5.58 -20.33 8.19
N PHE A 241 -5.12 -20.79 7.03
CA PHE A 241 -4.60 -22.15 6.83
C PHE A 241 -3.18 -22.21 6.24
N GLU A 242 -2.71 -21.15 5.58
CA GLU A 242 -1.45 -21.17 4.85
C GLU A 242 -0.72 -19.82 4.88
N THR A 243 0.61 -19.89 4.83
CA THR A 243 1.49 -18.74 4.66
C THR A 243 1.98 -18.69 3.22
N VAL A 244 1.51 -17.71 2.45
CA VAL A 244 1.92 -17.52 1.07
C VAL A 244 3.14 -16.60 1.03
N LYS A 245 4.27 -17.15 0.61
CA LYS A 245 5.52 -16.40 0.38
C LYS A 245 5.89 -16.43 -1.09
N ARG A 246 6.02 -15.25 -1.74
CA ARG A 246 6.40 -15.14 -3.15
C ARG A 246 7.44 -14.05 -3.38
N ALA A 247 8.46 -14.34 -4.18
CA ALA A 247 9.49 -13.40 -4.59
C ALA A 247 9.33 -13.04 -6.08
N MET A 248 9.56 -11.78 -6.42
CA MET A 248 9.40 -11.30 -7.79
C MET A 248 10.48 -11.92 -8.69
N SER A 249 10.10 -12.32 -9.90
CA SER A 249 11.01 -12.77 -10.95
C SER A 249 11.98 -11.65 -11.33
N SER A 250 13.22 -12.02 -11.70
CA SER A 250 14.18 -11.09 -12.29
C SER A 250 13.77 -10.61 -13.69
N THR A 251 12.81 -11.29 -14.33
CA THR A 251 12.25 -10.90 -15.62
C THR A 251 10.82 -10.39 -15.44
N ILE A 252 10.57 -9.16 -15.88
CA ILE A 252 9.27 -8.51 -15.90
C ILE A 252 8.78 -8.58 -17.35
N GLU A 253 7.84 -9.45 -17.64
CA GLU A 253 7.37 -9.68 -19.01
C GLU A 253 6.04 -8.98 -19.24
N VAL A 254 6.02 -8.02 -20.17
CA VAL A 254 4.79 -7.36 -20.63
C VAL A 254 4.02 -8.36 -21.50
N CYS A 255 2.85 -8.77 -21.04
CA CYS A 255 2.00 -9.76 -21.71
C CYS A 255 0.82 -9.14 -22.46
N GLY A 256 0.50 -7.86 -22.22
CA GLY A 256 -0.57 -7.16 -22.94
C GLY A 256 -0.64 -5.68 -22.59
N PHE A 257 -1.48 -4.97 -23.33
CA PHE A 257 -1.75 -3.55 -23.13
C PHE A 257 -3.25 -3.33 -22.98
N MET A 258 -3.63 -2.35 -22.17
CA MET A 258 -5.02 -1.97 -21.94
C MET A 258 -5.12 -0.48 -21.63
N ASP A 259 -6.29 0.10 -21.85
CA ASP A 259 -6.54 1.50 -21.55
C ASP A 259 -6.42 1.77 -20.04
N VAL A 260 -5.81 2.90 -19.67
CA VAL A 260 -5.69 3.31 -18.26
C VAL A 260 -7.07 3.41 -17.59
N ALA A 261 -8.11 3.76 -18.35
CA ALA A 261 -9.48 3.83 -17.85
C ALA A 261 -10.03 2.45 -17.43
N ASP A 262 -9.65 1.38 -18.13
CA ASP A 262 -10.10 0.01 -17.82
C ASP A 262 -9.33 -0.59 -16.65
N VAL A 263 -8.03 -0.29 -16.55
CA VAL A 263 -7.23 -0.61 -15.36
C VAL A 263 -7.85 0.04 -14.12
N GLY A 264 -8.22 1.32 -14.23
CA GLY A 264 -8.67 2.13 -13.12
C GLY A 264 -7.56 2.32 -12.08
N SER A 265 -7.91 2.12 -10.81
CA SER A 265 -6.98 2.26 -9.67
C SER A 265 -6.99 0.98 -8.82
N PRO A 266 -6.37 -0.11 -9.30
CA PRO A 266 -6.35 -1.36 -8.57
C PRO A 266 -5.55 -1.22 -7.27
N MET A 267 -5.89 -2.06 -6.29
CA MET A 267 -5.12 -2.16 -5.04
C MET A 267 -3.76 -2.76 -5.36
N ALA A 268 -2.72 -1.93 -5.26
CA ALA A 268 -1.34 -2.36 -5.42
C ALA A 268 -0.73 -2.72 -4.07
N THR A 269 0.01 -3.81 -4.00
CA THR A 269 0.80 -4.19 -2.82
C THR A 269 1.99 -3.27 -2.62
N SER A 270 2.59 -2.84 -3.73
CA SER A 270 3.75 -1.95 -3.75
C SER A 270 3.88 -1.25 -5.11
N ARG A 271 4.62 -0.14 -5.11
CA ARG A 271 4.89 0.65 -6.33
C ARG A 271 6.38 0.92 -6.45
N HIS A 272 6.89 0.80 -7.67
CA HIS A 272 8.31 0.89 -7.96
C HIS A 272 8.52 1.74 -9.20
N LEU A 273 9.48 2.68 -9.15
CA LEU A 273 9.99 3.31 -10.35
C LEU A 273 10.80 2.30 -11.14
N VAL A 274 10.59 2.25 -12.45
CA VAL A 274 11.34 1.41 -13.38
C VAL A 274 12.34 2.31 -14.09
N LEU A 275 13.62 2.10 -13.82
CA LEU A 275 14.70 2.93 -14.34
C LEU A 275 15.59 2.10 -15.27
N PRO A 276 16.04 2.63 -16.42
CA PRO A 276 17.00 1.93 -17.25
C PRO A 276 18.32 1.73 -16.50
N HIS A 277 18.93 0.57 -16.68
CA HIS A 277 20.23 0.25 -16.10
C HIS A 277 21.24 -0.03 -17.21
N THR A 278 22.29 0.79 -17.31
CA THR A 278 23.41 0.53 -18.20
C THR A 278 24.31 -0.52 -17.55
N SER A 279 24.49 -1.66 -18.21
CA SER A 279 25.51 -2.62 -17.78
C SER A 279 26.87 -1.99 -18.00
N THR A 280 27.60 -1.67 -16.93
CA THR A 280 29.05 -1.51 -17.03
C THR A 280 29.61 -2.81 -17.58
N LYS A 281 30.36 -2.72 -18.69
CA LYS A 281 31.01 -3.88 -19.29
C LYS A 281 31.84 -4.58 -18.22
N VAL A 282 31.56 -5.86 -18.00
CA VAL A 282 32.33 -6.74 -17.12
C VAL A 282 33.78 -6.73 -17.60
N GLU A 283 34.71 -6.43 -16.69
CA GLU A 283 36.15 -6.52 -16.93
C GLU A 283 36.53 -7.92 -17.43
N GLY A 284 37.09 -7.99 -18.64
CA GLY A 284 37.43 -9.26 -19.29
C GLY A 284 37.73 -9.18 -20.79
N ASP A 285 37.65 -8.02 -21.42
CA ASP A 285 38.06 -7.81 -22.81
C ASP A 285 39.48 -7.22 -22.86
N PRO A 286 40.49 -7.92 -23.40
CA PRO A 286 41.90 -7.50 -23.33
C PRO A 286 42.27 -6.28 -24.20
N ASN A 287 41.28 -5.55 -24.76
CA ASN A 287 41.49 -4.44 -25.68
C ASN A 287 40.98 -3.07 -25.23
N SER A 288 40.62 -2.86 -23.96
CA SER A 288 40.27 -1.52 -23.46
C SER A 288 41.49 -0.74 -22.97
N VAL A 289 41.89 0.26 -23.76
CA VAL A 289 42.87 1.28 -23.36
C VAL A 289 42.33 2.04 -22.14
N LYS A 290 43.14 2.12 -21.08
CA LYS A 290 42.85 2.89 -19.87
C LYS A 290 42.76 4.39 -20.21
N MET A 291 41.62 5.02 -19.93
CA MET A 291 41.54 6.46 -19.71
C MET A 291 41.22 6.69 -18.24
N GLU A 292 42.14 7.38 -17.56
CA GLU A 292 41.93 7.95 -16.24
C GLU A 292 40.81 8.99 -16.33
N VAL A 293 39.84 8.91 -15.42
CA VAL A 293 38.74 9.87 -15.32
C VAL A 293 38.94 10.63 -14.03
N ASP A 294 39.45 11.85 -14.16
CA ASP A 294 39.38 12.87 -13.12
C ASP A 294 37.91 13.21 -12.83
N ALA A 295 37.63 13.37 -11.55
CA ALA A 295 36.33 13.73 -11.02
C ALA A 295 36.05 15.20 -11.33
N GLU A 296 35.05 15.46 -12.16
CA GLU A 296 34.13 16.61 -12.11
C GLU A 296 33.11 16.45 -13.25
N ASP A 297 31.83 16.57 -12.91
CA ASP A 297 30.62 16.72 -13.75
C ASP A 297 30.56 16.14 -15.19
N GLU A 298 29.45 15.45 -15.49
CA GLU A 298 29.02 14.89 -16.80
C GLU A 298 29.27 13.39 -17.07
N SER A 299 28.67 12.50 -16.26
CA SER A 299 28.46 11.09 -16.68
C SER A 299 27.26 10.89 -17.62
N GLY A 300 26.98 11.84 -18.51
CA GLY A 300 25.84 11.80 -19.45
C GLY A 300 26.20 11.84 -20.94
N LEU A 301 27.45 12.12 -21.31
CA LEU A 301 27.78 12.49 -22.69
C LEU A 301 27.95 11.31 -23.67
N GLY A 302 27.96 10.06 -23.19
CA GLY A 302 28.05 8.85 -24.04
C GLY A 302 26.84 7.92 -24.00
N GLU A 303 26.01 8.00 -22.95
CA GLU A 303 25.00 6.98 -22.63
C GLU A 303 23.59 7.31 -23.16
N GLY A 304 23.31 8.57 -23.50
CA GLY A 304 22.01 8.99 -24.07
C GLY A 304 21.77 8.55 -25.51
N ASN A 305 22.75 7.93 -26.17
CA ASN A 305 22.69 7.64 -27.61
C ASN A 305 22.30 6.18 -27.93
N THR A 306 22.29 5.29 -26.95
CA THR A 306 21.82 3.91 -27.11
C THR A 306 20.31 3.83 -26.90
N ALA A 307 19.59 3.29 -27.89
CA ALA A 307 18.14 3.11 -27.80
C ALA A 307 17.77 2.19 -26.62
N SER A 308 16.82 2.64 -25.79
CA SER A 308 16.37 1.92 -24.61
C SER A 308 14.90 1.57 -24.72
N PHE A 309 14.57 0.28 -24.60
CA PHE A 309 13.18 -0.19 -24.58
C PHE A 309 12.39 0.44 -23.43
N CYS A 310 12.99 0.65 -22.26
CA CYS A 310 12.36 1.33 -21.12
C CYS A 310 11.89 2.75 -21.49
N VAL A 311 12.68 3.51 -22.25
CA VAL A 311 12.34 4.87 -22.68
C VAL A 311 11.23 4.84 -23.74
N LEU A 312 11.34 3.93 -24.71
CA LEU A 312 10.32 3.71 -25.74
C LEU A 312 8.96 3.36 -25.12
N LEU A 313 8.94 2.38 -24.21
CA LEU A 313 7.73 1.92 -23.55
C LEU A 313 7.07 3.04 -22.74
N HIS A 314 7.84 3.79 -21.95
CA HIS A 314 7.31 4.94 -21.22
C HIS A 314 6.67 5.98 -22.15
N GLY A 315 7.34 6.33 -23.25
CA GLY A 315 6.81 7.27 -24.24
C GLY A 315 5.51 6.79 -24.86
N ALA A 316 5.46 5.52 -25.29
CA ALA A 316 4.29 4.92 -25.89
C ALA A 316 3.10 4.87 -24.92
N LEU A 317 3.29 4.37 -23.70
CA LEU A 317 2.23 4.28 -22.68
C LEU A 317 1.66 5.66 -22.33
N LYS A 318 2.51 6.69 -22.27
CA LYS A 318 2.09 8.06 -21.98
C LYS A 318 1.27 8.67 -23.12
N VAL A 319 1.72 8.51 -24.36
CA VAL A 319 1.07 9.11 -25.54
C VAL A 319 -0.28 8.44 -25.81
N GLU A 320 -0.31 7.11 -25.74
CA GLU A 320 -1.51 6.31 -26.02
C GLU A 320 -2.46 6.23 -24.82
N ASN A 321 -2.09 6.79 -23.66
CA ASN A 321 -2.87 6.68 -22.42
C ASN A 321 -3.22 5.23 -22.05
N MET A 322 -2.24 4.35 -22.21
CA MET A 322 -2.33 2.92 -21.94
C MET A 322 -1.46 2.50 -20.76
N ALA A 323 -1.74 1.32 -20.23
CA ALA A 323 -0.88 0.61 -19.31
C ALA A 323 -0.52 -0.78 -19.86
N GLY A 324 0.64 -1.29 -19.48
CA GLY A 324 1.07 -2.65 -19.79
C GLY A 324 0.76 -3.59 -18.64
N LEU A 325 0.09 -4.71 -18.90
CA LEU A 325 -0.01 -5.82 -17.96
C LEU A 325 1.31 -6.61 -18.00
N CYS A 326 1.86 -6.90 -16.83
CA CYS A 326 3.13 -7.59 -16.67
C CYS A 326 2.97 -8.88 -15.86
N LEU A 327 3.67 -9.93 -16.29
CA LEU A 327 3.91 -11.13 -15.50
C LEU A 327 5.16 -10.90 -14.63
N LEU A 328 4.99 -11.05 -13.32
CA LEU A 328 6.03 -10.84 -12.30
C LEU A 328 6.53 -12.16 -11.72
N GLY A 329 5.85 -13.26 -12.02
CA GLY A 329 6.13 -14.61 -11.54
C GLY A 329 4.96 -15.54 -11.87
N GLU A 330 4.99 -16.76 -11.36
CA GLU A 330 3.89 -17.71 -11.55
C GLU A 330 2.59 -17.16 -10.95
N ASN A 331 1.54 -17.00 -11.77
CA ASN A 331 0.24 -16.45 -11.37
C ASN A 331 0.36 -15.17 -10.52
N TRP A 332 1.26 -14.27 -10.91
CA TRP A 332 1.48 -12.99 -10.23
C TRP A 332 1.70 -11.88 -11.24
N PHE A 333 0.86 -10.85 -11.15
CA PHE A 333 0.76 -9.80 -12.14
C PHE A 333 1.10 -8.42 -11.58
N GLY A 334 1.51 -7.53 -12.46
CA GLY A 334 1.70 -6.12 -12.19
C GLY A 334 1.23 -5.28 -13.36
N VAL A 335 1.14 -3.97 -13.15
CA VAL A 335 0.76 -3.01 -14.19
C VAL A 335 1.86 -1.97 -14.30
N VAL A 336 2.44 -1.85 -15.48
CA VAL A 336 3.42 -0.82 -15.82
C VAL A 336 2.73 0.34 -16.53
N TYR A 337 2.98 1.56 -16.10
CA TYR A 337 2.34 2.76 -16.64
C TYR A 337 3.25 3.98 -16.53
N SER A 338 2.95 5.01 -17.32
CA SER A 338 3.60 6.31 -17.16
C SER A 338 3.02 7.03 -15.94
N TRP A 339 3.87 7.46 -15.02
CA TRP A 339 3.48 8.24 -13.86
C TRP A 339 4.22 9.56 -13.79
N ALA A 340 3.57 10.61 -13.32
CA ALA A 340 4.15 11.92 -13.14
C ALA A 340 3.79 12.50 -11.77
N ASP A 341 4.79 12.91 -11.00
CA ASP A 341 4.64 13.61 -9.70
C ASP A 341 4.19 15.07 -9.88
N GLY A 342 4.08 15.53 -11.14
CA GLY A 342 3.72 16.89 -11.51
C GLY A 342 3.93 17.15 -13.00
N LYS A 343 3.85 18.42 -13.44
CA LYS A 343 3.91 18.77 -14.87
C LYS A 343 5.28 18.59 -15.54
N LYS A 344 6.36 18.44 -14.77
CA LYS A 344 7.75 18.57 -15.27
C LYS A 344 8.47 17.25 -15.55
N LYS A 345 8.13 16.16 -14.86
CA LYS A 345 8.86 14.87 -14.99
C LYS A 345 7.88 13.71 -14.90
N SER A 346 7.92 12.83 -15.90
CA SER A 346 7.23 11.54 -15.89
C SER A 346 8.25 10.42 -16.03
N ASN A 347 8.01 9.32 -15.33
CA ASN A 347 8.81 8.10 -15.39
C ASN A 347 7.91 6.89 -15.53
N LEU A 348 8.51 5.76 -15.90
CA LEU A 348 7.84 4.47 -15.88
C LEU A 348 7.68 4.00 -14.42
N MET A 349 6.47 3.57 -14.07
CA MET A 349 6.15 3.03 -12.75
C MET A 349 5.51 1.65 -12.90
N LEU A 350 5.89 0.73 -12.02
CA LEU A 350 5.30 -0.59 -11.88
C LEU A 350 4.48 -0.62 -10.58
N SER A 351 3.19 -0.89 -10.68
CA SER A 351 2.36 -1.30 -9.55
C SER A 351 2.29 -2.81 -9.50
N VAL A 352 2.67 -3.40 -8.37
CA VAL A 352 2.58 -4.85 -8.14
C VAL A 352 1.21 -5.16 -7.58
N LEU A 353 0.50 -6.12 -8.17
CA LEU A 353 -0.81 -6.55 -7.70
C LEU A 353 -0.66 -7.67 -6.67
N GLU A 354 -1.75 -7.99 -5.99
CA GLU A 354 -1.80 -9.18 -5.14
C GLU A 354 -1.57 -10.44 -5.99
N PRO A 355 -0.76 -11.42 -5.52
CA PRO A 355 -0.63 -12.69 -6.22
C PRO A 355 -1.97 -13.42 -6.36
N GLY A 356 -2.20 -14.01 -7.53
CA GLY A 356 -3.46 -14.67 -7.87
C GLY A 356 -3.95 -14.29 -9.26
N SER A 357 -5.01 -14.98 -9.68
CA SER A 357 -5.57 -14.84 -11.03
C SER A 357 -6.57 -13.69 -11.14
N ASN A 358 -7.22 -13.29 -10.05
CA ASN A 358 -8.25 -12.25 -10.04
C ASN A 358 -7.99 -11.15 -8.99
N PRO A 359 -6.82 -10.49 -8.99
CA PRO A 359 -6.54 -9.39 -8.07
C PRO A 359 -7.34 -8.11 -8.40
N VAL A 360 -7.88 -8.03 -9.62
CA VAL A 360 -8.65 -6.88 -10.11
C VAL A 360 -10.01 -7.37 -10.63
N PRO A 361 -11.06 -7.40 -9.79
CA PRO A 361 -12.32 -8.06 -10.13
C PRO A 361 -13.01 -7.59 -11.41
N TRP A 362 -12.82 -6.32 -11.77
CA TRP A 362 -13.41 -5.73 -12.98
C TRP A 362 -12.61 -6.06 -14.26
N LEU A 363 -11.42 -6.63 -14.15
CA LEU A 363 -10.67 -7.20 -15.28
C LEU A 363 -10.91 -8.71 -15.44
N GLY A 364 -11.50 -9.36 -14.44
CA GLY A 364 -11.72 -10.80 -14.43
C GLY A 364 -10.43 -11.59 -14.18
N ASP A 365 -10.41 -12.85 -14.65
CA ASP A 365 -9.23 -13.70 -14.54
C ASP A 365 -8.15 -13.24 -15.53
N LEU A 366 -7.03 -12.76 -15.00
CA LEU A 366 -5.91 -12.23 -15.78
C LEU A 366 -5.24 -13.30 -16.66
N ASN A 367 -5.38 -14.58 -16.33
CA ASN A 367 -4.87 -15.68 -17.18
C ASN A 367 -5.74 -15.90 -18.42
N ASN A 368 -7.00 -15.45 -18.40
CA ASN A 368 -7.95 -15.61 -19.50
C ASN A 368 -7.98 -14.38 -20.43
N LEU A 369 -7.13 -13.38 -20.19
CA LEU A 369 -7.03 -12.22 -21.07
C LEU A 369 -6.34 -12.63 -22.38
N GLY A 370 -7.08 -12.46 -23.48
CA GLY A 370 -6.63 -12.80 -24.83
C GLY A 370 -6.44 -11.58 -25.74
N SER A 371 -5.89 -11.81 -26.92
CA SER A 371 -5.76 -10.77 -27.94
C SER A 371 -7.10 -10.49 -28.61
N THR A 372 -7.37 -9.22 -28.93
CA THR A 372 -8.57 -8.77 -29.67
C THR A 372 -8.71 -9.35 -31.09
N LYS A 373 -7.68 -10.03 -31.60
CA LYS A 373 -7.65 -10.61 -32.96
C LYS A 373 -8.34 -11.97 -33.08
N SER A 374 -8.86 -12.55 -32.00
CA SER A 374 -9.68 -13.76 -32.09
C SER A 374 -11.10 -13.38 -32.53
N ASP A 375 -11.36 -13.45 -33.83
CA ASP A 375 -12.60 -13.05 -34.53
C ASP A 375 -13.89 -13.83 -34.13
N THR A 376 -13.83 -14.71 -33.14
CA THR A 376 -14.89 -15.70 -32.92
C THR A 376 -15.98 -15.30 -31.92
N GLU A 377 -15.79 -14.29 -31.07
CA GLU A 377 -16.81 -13.87 -30.10
C GLU A 377 -16.80 -12.36 -29.83
N PRO A 378 -17.94 -11.74 -29.45
CA PRO A 378 -17.96 -10.36 -28.99
C PRO A 378 -17.03 -10.21 -27.78
N THR A 379 -15.95 -9.46 -27.94
CA THR A 379 -14.98 -9.18 -26.87
C THR A 379 -15.71 -8.60 -25.66
N PRO A 380 -15.66 -9.26 -24.49
CA PRO A 380 -16.26 -8.71 -23.28
C PRO A 380 -15.60 -7.37 -22.96
N THR A 381 -16.41 -6.30 -22.89
CA THR A 381 -15.94 -4.96 -22.56
C THR A 381 -15.76 -4.82 -21.07
N PHE A 382 -14.67 -4.17 -20.65
CA PHE A 382 -14.48 -3.79 -19.26
C PHE A 382 -15.47 -2.67 -18.86
N PRO A 383 -15.90 -2.59 -17.59
CA PRO A 383 -15.58 -3.52 -16.49
C PRO A 383 -16.42 -4.81 -16.55
N VAL A 384 -15.78 -5.95 -16.21
CA VAL A 384 -16.46 -7.22 -15.96
C VAL A 384 -17.43 -7.05 -14.78
N ARG A 385 -18.71 -7.24 -15.04
CA ARG A 385 -19.74 -7.11 -14.02
C ARG A 385 -19.78 -8.38 -13.16
N PRO A 386 -19.94 -8.25 -11.83
CA PRO A 386 -20.13 -9.43 -10.99
C PRO A 386 -21.42 -10.15 -11.38
N VAL A 387 -21.41 -11.49 -11.30
CA VAL A 387 -22.57 -12.35 -11.57
C VAL A 387 -23.78 -11.91 -10.73
N GLU A 388 -23.52 -11.60 -9.45
CA GLU A 388 -24.52 -11.08 -8.54
C GLU A 388 -24.39 -9.56 -8.35
N LYS A 389 -25.48 -8.85 -8.65
CA LYS A 389 -25.59 -7.41 -8.38
C LYS A 389 -25.50 -7.17 -6.87
N ARG A 390 -24.77 -6.14 -6.46
CA ARG A 390 -24.68 -5.72 -5.05
C ARG A 390 -25.98 -5.08 -4.58
N SER A 391 -26.22 -5.05 -3.27
CA SER A 391 -27.46 -4.53 -2.67
C SER A 391 -27.81 -3.11 -3.11
N TYR A 392 -26.83 -2.22 -3.24
CA TYR A 392 -27.03 -0.84 -3.72
C TYR A 392 -27.35 -0.73 -5.22
N SER A 393 -27.11 -1.80 -5.99
CA SER A 393 -27.43 -1.90 -7.42
C SER A 393 -28.67 -2.77 -7.68
N GLN A 394 -29.34 -3.19 -6.61
CA GLN A 394 -30.59 -3.94 -6.62
C GLN A 394 -31.67 -3.17 -5.86
N ASN A 395 -32.93 -3.46 -6.16
CA ASN A 395 -34.06 -2.90 -5.41
C ASN A 395 -34.28 -3.71 -4.13
N CYS A 396 -33.40 -3.53 -3.14
CA CYS A 396 -33.53 -4.14 -1.82
C CYS A 396 -34.59 -3.42 -0.97
N VAL A 397 -35.24 -4.16 -0.08
CA VAL A 397 -36.21 -3.61 0.88
C VAL A 397 -35.60 -3.69 2.28
N VAL A 398 -35.57 -2.56 3.00
CA VAL A 398 -34.97 -2.47 4.35
C VAL A 398 -35.92 -1.67 5.26
N TRP A 399 -36.56 -2.35 6.20
CA TRP A 399 -37.54 -1.76 7.12
C TRP A 399 -37.13 -1.83 8.60
N ILE A 400 -35.82 -1.88 8.87
CA ILE A 400 -35.28 -1.78 10.23
C ILE A 400 -35.60 -0.40 10.84
N GLN A 401 -35.57 0.65 10.01
CA GLN A 401 -35.93 2.01 10.40
C GLN A 401 -37.29 2.41 9.81
N GLN A 402 -38.08 3.14 10.58
CA GLN A 402 -39.41 3.62 10.18
C GLN A 402 -39.38 4.42 8.87
N ALA A 403 -38.35 5.23 8.65
CA ALA A 403 -38.21 6.06 7.46
C ALA A 403 -38.17 5.22 6.16
N GLY A 404 -37.52 4.05 6.18
CA GLY A 404 -37.46 3.14 5.04
C GLY A 404 -38.85 2.64 4.64
N LEU A 405 -39.61 2.14 5.63
CA LEU A 405 -40.99 1.70 5.43
C LEU A 405 -41.90 2.83 4.93
N GLN A 406 -41.82 4.00 5.54
CA GLN A 406 -42.60 5.17 5.12
C GLN A 406 -42.29 5.57 3.68
N SER A 407 -41.01 5.56 3.28
CA SER A 407 -40.59 5.94 1.93
C SER A 407 -41.17 4.99 0.86
N ASP A 408 -41.21 3.69 1.14
CA ASP A 408 -41.78 2.67 0.26
C ASP A 408 -43.30 2.84 0.12
N ILE A 409 -44.01 3.04 1.23
CA ILE A 409 -45.45 3.32 1.20
C ILE A 409 -45.74 4.62 0.45
N GLN A 410 -45.01 5.70 0.74
CA GLN A 410 -45.17 6.98 0.04
C GLN A 410 -44.89 6.87 -1.45
N LYS A 411 -43.93 6.03 -1.87
CA LYS A 411 -43.67 5.77 -3.29
C LYS A 411 -44.87 5.12 -3.97
N ILE A 412 -45.49 4.11 -3.33
CA ILE A 412 -46.72 3.49 -3.81
C ILE A 412 -47.84 4.53 -3.91
N LEU A 413 -48.05 5.36 -2.88
CA LEU A 413 -49.12 6.37 -2.86
C LEU A 413 -48.92 7.46 -3.93
N ARG A 414 -47.68 7.86 -4.21
CA ARG A 414 -47.36 8.78 -5.32
C ARG A 414 -47.77 8.21 -6.68
N HIS A 415 -47.66 6.90 -6.88
CA HIS A 415 -48.12 6.25 -8.10
C HIS A 415 -49.64 6.05 -8.11
N ALA A 416 -50.24 5.72 -6.96
CA ALA A 416 -51.68 5.59 -6.79
C ALA A 416 -52.47 6.85 -7.22
N ARG A 417 -51.98 8.04 -6.84
CA ARG A 417 -52.61 9.34 -7.19
C ARG A 417 -52.48 9.72 -8.67
N LYS A 418 -51.69 8.97 -9.44
CA LYS A 418 -51.44 9.19 -10.87
C LYS A 418 -51.99 8.04 -11.73
N LEU A 419 -53.01 7.34 -11.25
CA LEU A 419 -53.71 6.33 -12.03
C LEU A 419 -54.72 7.01 -12.97
N PRO A 420 -54.87 6.53 -14.22
CA PRO A 420 -54.29 5.30 -14.79
C PRO A 420 -52.86 5.42 -15.33
N ASP A 421 -52.29 6.63 -15.48
CA ASP A 421 -51.00 6.87 -16.16
C ASP A 421 -49.81 6.07 -15.59
N LYS A 422 -49.82 5.78 -14.28
CA LYS A 422 -48.75 5.05 -13.58
C LYS A 422 -49.16 3.64 -13.10
N THR A 423 -50.16 3.03 -13.73
CA THR A 423 -50.67 1.70 -13.37
C THR A 423 -49.57 0.64 -13.23
N GLN A 424 -48.69 0.49 -14.23
CA GLN A 424 -47.59 -0.49 -14.17
C GLN A 424 -46.62 -0.24 -13.00
N HIS A 425 -46.32 1.03 -12.70
CA HIS A 425 -45.40 1.40 -11.63
C HIS A 425 -46.04 1.16 -10.24
N PHE A 426 -47.33 1.49 -10.10
CA PHE A 426 -48.11 1.22 -8.90
C PHE A 426 -48.11 -0.28 -8.56
N TYR A 427 -48.51 -1.14 -9.49
CA TYR A 427 -48.56 -2.59 -9.24
C TYR A 427 -47.17 -3.22 -9.07
N LYS A 428 -46.13 -2.70 -9.73
CA LYS A 428 -44.75 -3.16 -9.52
C LYS A 428 -44.26 -2.88 -8.09
N GLU A 429 -44.49 -1.67 -7.58
CA GLU A 429 -44.10 -1.29 -6.22
C GLU A 429 -44.98 -1.97 -5.16
N LEU A 430 -46.28 -2.10 -5.42
CA LEU A 430 -47.20 -2.86 -4.58
C LEU A 430 -46.75 -4.31 -4.40
N ASN A 431 -46.44 -5.01 -5.51
CA ASN A 431 -45.95 -6.39 -5.43
C ASN A 431 -44.56 -6.49 -4.80
N ARG A 432 -43.70 -5.47 -4.93
CA ARG A 432 -42.40 -5.41 -4.23
C ARG A 432 -42.62 -5.37 -2.71
N VAL A 433 -43.44 -4.44 -2.22
CA VAL A 433 -43.76 -4.31 -0.79
C VAL A 433 -44.49 -5.55 -0.29
N ARG A 434 -45.43 -6.11 -1.07
CA ARG A 434 -46.15 -7.34 -0.73
C ARG A 434 -45.19 -8.51 -0.48
N ARG A 435 -44.29 -8.79 -1.44
CA ARG A 435 -43.31 -9.88 -1.31
C ARG A 435 -42.39 -9.67 -0.11
N ALA A 436 -41.94 -8.44 0.14
CA ALA A 436 -41.09 -8.14 1.29
C ALA A 436 -41.81 -8.35 2.62
N ALA A 437 -43.06 -7.87 2.75
CA ALA A 437 -43.88 -8.07 3.94
C ALA A 437 -44.11 -9.55 4.25
N ILE A 438 -44.39 -10.36 3.22
CA ILE A 438 -44.56 -11.82 3.38
C ILE A 438 -43.24 -12.47 3.80
N SER A 439 -42.13 -12.12 3.16
CA SER A 439 -40.81 -12.71 3.44
C SER A 439 -40.33 -12.40 4.86
N ILE A 440 -40.71 -11.25 5.43
CA ILE A 440 -40.36 -10.82 6.79
C ILE A 440 -41.42 -11.29 7.81
N GLY A 441 -42.58 -11.79 7.37
CA GLY A 441 -43.70 -12.15 8.24
C GLY A 441 -44.50 -10.94 8.78
N PHE A 442 -44.34 -9.75 8.17
CA PHE A 442 -44.98 -8.51 8.58
C PHE A 442 -46.36 -8.34 7.93
N ILE A 443 -47.27 -9.30 8.19
CA ILE A 443 -48.58 -9.39 7.50
C ILE A 443 -49.51 -8.23 7.81
N SER A 444 -49.44 -7.66 9.03
CA SER A 444 -50.23 -6.49 9.44
C SER A 444 -50.01 -5.26 8.56
N LEU A 445 -48.86 -5.15 7.88
CA LEU A 445 -48.62 -4.09 6.89
C LEU A 445 -49.49 -4.23 5.67
N LEU A 446 -49.81 -5.44 5.23
CA LEU A 446 -50.67 -5.65 4.06
C LEU A 446 -52.09 -5.20 4.35
N GLU A 447 -52.56 -5.45 5.58
CA GLU A 447 -53.85 -4.95 6.08
C GLU A 447 -53.83 -3.42 6.17
N GLY A 448 -52.82 -2.84 6.82
CA GLY A 448 -52.67 -1.39 6.90
C GLY A 448 -52.54 -0.70 5.54
N LEU A 449 -51.88 -1.33 4.56
CA LEU A 449 -51.77 -0.80 3.20
C LEU A 449 -53.11 -0.85 2.45
N ALA A 450 -53.92 -1.89 2.67
CA ALA A 450 -55.28 -1.98 2.11
C ALA A 450 -56.18 -0.87 2.67
N ASP A 451 -56.12 -0.61 3.98
CA ASP A 451 -56.87 0.48 4.62
C ASP A 451 -56.44 1.85 4.09
N ILE A 452 -55.14 2.06 3.86
CA ILE A 452 -54.61 3.28 3.24
C ILE A 452 -55.18 3.46 1.82
N PHE A 453 -55.25 2.42 1.01
CA PHE A 453 -55.79 2.52 -0.36
C PHE A 453 -57.28 2.84 -0.38
N GLU A 454 -58.07 2.27 0.54
CA GLU A 454 -59.48 2.63 0.69
C GLU A 454 -59.64 4.10 1.09
N ARG A 455 -58.80 4.57 2.02
CA ARG A 455 -58.79 5.99 2.40
C ARG A 455 -58.38 6.91 1.26
N GLU A 456 -57.37 6.56 0.47
CA GLU A 456 -57.00 7.37 -0.70
C GLU A 456 -58.09 7.35 -1.77
N CYS A 457 -58.82 6.24 -1.91
CA CYS A 457 -59.96 6.14 -2.82
C CYS A 457 -61.10 7.09 -2.45
N THR A 458 -61.38 7.30 -1.15
CA THR A 458 -62.41 8.25 -0.70
C THR A 458 -61.97 9.71 -0.79
N LEU A 459 -60.66 9.96 -0.83
CA LEU A 459 -60.05 11.28 -0.93
C LEU A 459 -59.72 11.72 -2.37
N LEU A 460 -60.17 10.96 -3.37
CA LEU A 460 -59.93 11.32 -4.78
C LEU A 460 -60.62 12.64 -5.13
N PRO A 461 -59.92 13.58 -5.80
CA PRO A 461 -60.54 14.80 -6.31
C PRO A 461 -61.67 14.50 -7.30
N GLY A 462 -62.68 15.37 -7.39
CA GLY A 462 -63.78 15.21 -8.37
C GLY A 462 -63.36 15.22 -9.84
N ALA A 463 -62.12 15.62 -10.14
CA ALA A 463 -61.51 15.58 -11.47
C ALA A 463 -60.65 14.32 -11.73
N ALA A 464 -60.57 13.37 -10.78
CA ALA A 464 -59.80 12.15 -10.93
C ALA A 464 -60.45 11.19 -11.93
N HIS A 465 -59.62 10.44 -12.67
CA HIS A 465 -60.10 9.48 -13.65
C HIS A 465 -60.83 8.31 -12.96
N PRO A 466 -61.98 7.82 -13.48
CA PRO A 466 -62.79 6.78 -12.84
C PRO A 466 -62.03 5.45 -12.62
N ASP A 467 -61.04 5.16 -13.48
CA ASP A 467 -60.18 3.98 -13.32
C ASP A 467 -59.34 4.01 -12.03
N CYS A 468 -59.00 5.19 -11.51
CA CYS A 468 -58.20 5.30 -10.28
C CYS A 468 -58.91 4.66 -9.09
N ALA A 469 -60.20 4.94 -8.90
CA ALA A 469 -61.00 4.34 -7.84
C ALA A 469 -61.08 2.81 -8.01
N LEU A 470 -61.36 2.33 -9.23
CA LEU A 470 -61.48 0.91 -9.53
C LEU A 470 -60.19 0.14 -9.23
N GLN A 471 -59.03 0.68 -9.62
CA GLN A 471 -57.73 0.05 -9.39
C GLN A 471 -57.37 0.04 -7.89
N LEU A 472 -57.66 1.12 -7.14
CA LEU A 472 -57.37 1.18 -5.70
C LEU A 472 -58.24 0.23 -4.90
N THR A 473 -59.54 0.18 -5.18
CA THR A 473 -60.46 -0.78 -4.53
C THR A 473 -60.07 -2.22 -4.86
N HIS A 474 -59.70 -2.51 -6.11
CA HIS A 474 -59.21 -3.83 -6.50
C HIS A 474 -57.94 -4.22 -5.75
N ALA A 475 -56.93 -3.34 -5.70
CA ALA A 475 -55.68 -3.59 -5.00
C ALA A 475 -55.89 -3.84 -3.49
N ALA A 476 -56.72 -3.03 -2.82
CA ALA A 476 -57.08 -3.21 -1.41
C ALA A 476 -57.80 -4.54 -1.17
N GLY A 477 -58.78 -4.87 -2.01
CA GLY A 477 -59.53 -6.12 -1.91
C GLY A 477 -58.66 -7.35 -2.12
N VAL A 478 -57.72 -7.32 -3.07
CA VAL A 478 -56.79 -8.45 -3.32
C VAL A 478 -55.78 -8.59 -2.19
N LEU A 479 -55.24 -7.50 -1.63
CA LEU A 479 -54.29 -7.57 -0.51
C LEU A 479 -54.83 -8.35 0.69
N ARG A 480 -56.14 -8.28 0.97
CA ARG A 480 -56.77 -8.99 2.10
C ARG A 480 -57.06 -10.47 1.85
N LYS A 481 -56.97 -10.95 0.61
CA LYS A 481 -57.34 -12.34 0.28
C LYS A 481 -56.22 -13.32 0.66
N PRO A 482 -56.55 -14.54 1.16
CA PRO A 482 -55.53 -15.50 1.60
C PRO A 482 -54.50 -15.87 0.53
N TYR A 483 -54.91 -15.99 -0.74
CA TYR A 483 -54.00 -16.31 -1.84
C TYR A 483 -53.00 -15.19 -2.15
N SER A 484 -53.25 -13.95 -1.72
CA SER A 484 -52.31 -12.84 -1.89
C SER A 484 -51.07 -13.00 -1.01
N ARG A 485 -51.11 -13.93 -0.05
CA ARG A 485 -50.01 -14.25 0.87
C ARG A 485 -49.01 -15.24 0.26
N ASP A 486 -49.29 -15.81 -0.91
CA ASP A 486 -48.31 -16.62 -1.65
C ASP A 486 -47.24 -15.70 -2.27
N ILE A 487 -45.97 -16.00 -2.03
CA ILE A 487 -44.84 -15.23 -2.55
C ILE A 487 -44.83 -15.17 -4.09
N ASN A 488 -45.29 -16.23 -4.75
CA ASN A 488 -45.31 -16.36 -6.22
C ASN A 488 -46.49 -15.64 -6.87
N PHE A 489 -47.54 -15.32 -6.10
CA PHE A 489 -48.71 -14.64 -6.61
C PHE A 489 -48.40 -13.17 -6.95
N SER A 490 -48.78 -12.66 -8.12
CA SER A 490 -48.61 -11.24 -8.46
C SER A 490 -49.97 -10.58 -8.64
N ILE A 491 -50.20 -9.47 -7.94
CA ILE A 491 -51.41 -8.67 -8.10
C ILE A 491 -51.35 -8.00 -9.48
N ALA A 492 -52.26 -8.40 -10.37
CA ALA A 492 -52.42 -7.81 -11.70
C ALA A 492 -53.43 -6.65 -11.68
N PRO A 493 -53.25 -5.63 -12.55
CA PRO A 493 -54.23 -4.57 -12.74
C PRO A 493 -55.61 -5.10 -13.14
N LEU A 494 -56.66 -4.43 -12.69
CA LEU A 494 -58.02 -4.71 -13.16
C LEU A 494 -58.12 -4.29 -14.63
N ARG A 495 -58.66 -5.14 -15.49
CA ARG A 495 -58.98 -4.75 -16.87
C ARG A 495 -60.27 -3.94 -16.86
N THR A 496 -60.19 -2.65 -17.17
CA THR A 496 -61.34 -1.77 -17.22
C THR A 496 -61.64 -1.36 -18.65
N LYS A 497 -62.91 -1.08 -18.94
CA LYS A 497 -63.39 -0.67 -20.27
C LYS A 497 -62.96 0.76 -20.67
N PHE A 498 -62.22 1.45 -19.79
CA PHE A 498 -61.72 2.81 -20.00
C PHE A 498 -60.34 2.83 -20.65
N VAL A 499 -59.67 1.69 -20.74
CA VAL A 499 -58.49 1.50 -21.58
C VAL A 499 -59.03 1.16 -22.97
N SER A 500 -58.89 2.08 -23.92
CA SER A 500 -59.12 1.76 -25.34
C SER A 500 -58.22 0.60 -25.73
N ASP A 501 -58.78 -0.40 -26.42
CA ASP A 501 -57.99 -1.39 -27.15
C ASP A 501 -57.15 -0.65 -28.20
N ASP A 502 -55.95 -0.21 -27.82
CA ASP A 502 -54.88 0.09 -28.76
C ASP A 502 -54.37 -1.25 -29.28
N SER A 503 -55.03 -1.73 -30.35
CA SER A 503 -54.49 -2.70 -31.29
C SER A 503 -53.41 -2.09 -32.16
#